data_AF-A0AAV8ZK35-F1
#
_entry.id   AF-A0AAV8ZK35-F1
#
_cell.length_a   1.000
_cell.length_b   1.000
_cell.length_c   1.000
_cell.angle_alpha   90.00
_cell.angle_beta   90.00
_cell.angle_gamma   90.00
#
_symmetry.space_group_name_H-M   'P 1'
#
loop_
_entity.id
_entity.type
_entity.pdbx_description
1 polymer ?
#
loop_
_entity_poly.entity_id
_entity_poly.type
_entity_poly.pdbx_seq_one_letter_code
_entity_poly.pdbx_strand_id
1 'polypeptide(L)'
;MGITKTTRFPLKFCQTRWVEGSEAANRALDIFDNIKKYVNDPSVKLPHSTSAQNVIKGLSDPLLPAKIAFFDMVASTLEPFLIKFQSDAPLAPFIYSELSILLVNLLQKFINEGYSQ
;
A
#
# COMPACT_ATOMS: atom_id res chain seq x y z
N MET A 1 -4.53 15.77 26.60
CA MET A 1 -4.32 14.34 26.26
C MET A 1 -4.56 14.20 24.77
N GLY A 2 -3.66 13.60 23.99
CA GLY A 2 -3.84 13.47 22.53
C GLY A 2 -5.06 12.62 22.17
N ILE A 3 -5.81 12.99 21.13
CA ILE A 3 -7.09 12.37 20.73
C ILE A 3 -6.95 10.86 20.49
N THR A 4 -5.94 10.47 19.71
CA THR A 4 -5.66 9.08 19.31
C THR A 4 -4.67 8.39 20.25
N LYS A 5 -3.87 9.14 21.03
CA LYS A 5 -2.79 8.64 21.89
C LYS A 5 -1.74 7.76 21.19
N THR A 6 -1.75 7.72 19.85
CA THR A 6 -0.78 6.96 19.05
C THR A 6 0.53 7.73 18.90
N THR A 7 1.64 6.99 18.88
CA THR A 7 2.97 7.50 18.55
C THR A 7 3.35 7.20 17.09
N ARG A 8 2.52 6.45 16.37
CA ARG A 8 2.76 6.08 14.96
C ARG A 8 2.17 7.13 14.04
N PHE A 9 3.02 7.67 13.17
CA PHE A 9 2.64 8.65 12.14
C PHE A 9 2.65 8.05 10.73
N PRO A 10 1.96 8.68 9.76
CA PRO A 10 2.05 8.29 8.35
C PRO A 10 3.51 8.32 7.87
N LEU A 11 3.86 7.36 7.01
CA LEU A 11 5.15 7.38 6.30
C LEU A 11 5.06 8.22 5.03
N LYS A 12 6.21 8.68 4.55
CA LYS A 12 6.30 9.36 3.25
C LYS A 12 6.00 8.35 2.14
N PHE A 13 5.09 8.71 1.25
CA PHE A 13 4.79 7.94 0.05
C PHE A 13 5.33 8.64 -1.19
N CYS A 14 5.93 7.87 -2.11
CA CYS A 14 6.45 8.38 -3.38
C CYS A 14 5.57 7.88 -4.53
N GLN A 15 4.81 8.77 -5.17
CA GLN A 15 3.89 8.39 -6.25
C GLN A 15 4.64 7.85 -7.49
N THR A 16 5.84 8.35 -7.78
CA THR A 16 6.62 7.89 -8.95
C THR A 16 7.29 6.53 -8.72
N ARG A 17 7.51 6.13 -7.46
CA ARG A 17 8.02 4.82 -7.07
C ARG A 17 7.00 4.06 -6.23
N TRP A 18 5.76 4.06 -6.70
CA TRP A 18 4.64 3.51 -5.93
C TRP A 18 4.82 2.02 -5.61
N VAL A 19 5.53 1.27 -6.46
CA VAL A 19 5.79 -0.16 -6.26
C VAL A 19 6.69 -0.43 -5.04
N GLU A 20 7.48 0.55 -4.63
CA GLU A 20 8.32 0.52 -3.41
C GLU A 20 7.56 1.03 -2.17
N GLY A 21 6.23 1.20 -2.27
CA GLY A 21 5.39 1.84 -1.26
C GLY A 21 4.68 0.89 -0.29
N SER A 22 5.05 -0.39 -0.23
CA SER A 22 4.44 -1.43 0.62
C SER A 22 4.41 -1.02 2.10
N GLU A 23 5.54 -0.55 2.64
CA GLU A 23 5.63 -0.09 4.03
C GLU A 23 4.69 1.08 4.34
N ALA A 24 4.55 2.02 3.41
CA ALA A 24 3.65 3.16 3.56
C ALA A 24 2.18 2.74 3.50
N ALA A 25 1.84 1.75 2.66
CA ALA A 25 0.50 1.17 2.60
C ALA A 25 0.15 0.40 3.89
N ASN A 26 1.06 -0.45 4.37
CA ASN A 26 0.92 -1.14 5.66
C ASN A 26 0.77 -0.15 6.82
N ARG A 27 1.59 0.92 6.85
CA ARG A 27 1.43 1.98 7.84
C ARG A 27 0.06 2.65 7.76
N ALA A 28 -0.46 2.89 6.55
CA ALA A 28 -1.76 3.50 6.37
C ALA A 28 -2.89 2.63 6.95
N LEU A 29 -2.79 1.30 6.83
CA LEU A 29 -3.70 0.35 7.49
C LEU A 29 -3.56 0.40 9.01
N ASP A 30 -2.34 0.34 9.54
CA ASP A 30 -2.06 0.40 10.99
C ASP A 30 -2.69 1.62 11.68
N ILE A 31 -2.66 2.77 11.00
CA ILE A 31 -3.13 4.04 11.57
C ILE A 31 -4.54 4.40 11.10
N PHE A 32 -5.20 3.57 10.29
CA PHE A 32 -6.48 3.89 9.66
C PHE A 32 -7.54 4.33 10.67
N ASP A 33 -7.75 3.53 11.71
CA ASP A 33 -8.74 3.83 12.77
C ASP A 33 -8.35 5.06 13.60
N ASN A 34 -7.05 5.30 13.78
CA ASN A 34 -6.56 6.51 14.45
C ASN A 34 -6.91 7.76 13.62
N ILE A 35 -6.68 7.72 12.30
CA ILE A 35 -7.03 8.83 11.41
C ILE A 35 -8.56 9.02 11.39
N LYS A 36 -9.33 7.94 11.29
CA LYS A 36 -10.80 7.99 11.33
C LYS A 36 -11.31 8.65 12.62
N LYS A 37 -10.75 8.25 13.77
CA LYS A 37 -11.06 8.85 15.07
C LYS A 37 -10.70 10.34 15.11
N TYR A 38 -9.54 10.72 14.58
CA TYR A 38 -9.07 12.11 14.56
C TYR A 38 -9.96 13.01 13.70
N VAL A 39 -10.36 12.54 12.50
CA VAL A 39 -11.19 13.30 11.56
C VAL A 39 -12.62 13.49 12.09
N ASN A 40 -13.15 12.53 12.84
CA ASN A 40 -14.50 12.60 13.40
C ASN A 40 -14.59 13.34 14.73
N ASP A 41 -13.46 13.76 15.32
CA ASP A 41 -13.46 14.46 16.60
C ASP A 41 -13.90 15.94 16.42
N PRO A 42 -14.97 16.38 17.11
CA PRO A 42 -15.51 17.73 16.94
C PRO A 42 -14.58 18.83 17.46
N SER A 43 -13.57 18.50 18.27
CA SER A 43 -12.58 19.46 18.75
C SER A 43 -11.52 19.82 17.70
N VAL A 44 -11.42 19.03 16.62
CA VAL A 44 -10.40 19.22 15.58
C VAL A 44 -10.91 20.13 14.48
N LYS A 45 -10.20 21.23 14.24
CA LYS A 45 -10.37 22.04 13.04
C LYS A 45 -9.49 21.50 11.92
N LEU A 46 -10.10 20.76 11.00
CA LEU A 46 -9.38 20.19 9.86
C LEU A 46 -8.96 21.30 8.86
N PRO A 47 -7.76 21.22 8.26
CA PRO A 47 -7.36 22.15 7.21
C PRO A 47 -8.28 22.08 5.99
N HIS A 48 -8.50 23.20 5.30
CA HIS A 48 -9.20 23.23 4.01
C HIS A 48 -8.33 22.83 2.81
N SER A 49 -7.20 22.14 3.04
CA SER A 49 -6.29 21.74 1.97
C SER A 49 -6.87 20.57 1.15
N THR A 50 -6.44 20.47 -0.12
CA THR A 50 -6.74 19.34 -0.99
C THR A 50 -6.35 18.00 -0.35
N SER A 51 -5.22 17.96 0.36
CA SER A 51 -4.76 16.76 1.06
C SER A 51 -5.72 16.31 2.17
N ALA A 52 -6.22 17.24 2.99
CA ALA A 52 -7.19 16.93 4.05
C ALA A 52 -8.52 16.45 3.46
N GLN A 53 -9.00 17.10 2.40
CA GLN A 53 -10.21 16.68 1.69
C GLN A 53 -10.07 15.27 1.08
N ASN A 54 -8.90 14.93 0.54
CA ASN A 54 -8.64 13.60 -0.01
C ASN A 54 -8.69 12.52 1.08
N VAL A 55 -8.14 12.79 2.27
CA VAL A 55 -8.22 11.86 3.41
C VAL A 55 -9.67 11.67 3.85
N ILE A 56 -10.44 12.75 3.99
CA ILE A 56 -11.87 12.68 4.36
C ILE A 56 -12.65 11.85 3.34
N LYS A 57 -12.47 12.13 2.04
CA LYS A 57 -13.11 11.36 0.96
C LYS A 57 -12.72 9.88 1.01
N GLY A 58 -11.44 9.59 1.27
CA GLY A 58 -10.94 8.23 1.41
C GLY A 58 -11.57 7.49 2.59
N LEU A 59 -11.69 8.14 3.75
CA LEU A 59 -12.31 7.54 4.94
C LEU A 59 -13.80 7.22 4.75
N SER A 60 -14.48 7.92 3.84
CA SER A 60 -15.86 7.63 3.45
C SER A 60 -16.00 6.40 2.55
N ASP A 61 -14.91 5.91 1.95
CA ASP A 61 -14.93 4.70 1.13
C ASP A 61 -14.76 3.45 2.02
N PRO A 62 -15.80 2.62 2.18
CA PRO A 62 -15.73 1.42 3.03
C PRO A 62 -14.75 0.38 2.50
N LEU A 63 -14.39 0.43 1.21
CA LEU A 63 -13.46 -0.50 0.59
C LEU A 63 -12.02 0.02 0.60
N LEU A 64 -11.75 1.22 1.11
CA LEU A 64 -10.40 1.78 1.11
C LEU A 64 -9.37 0.87 1.81
N PRO A 65 -9.62 0.30 3.01
CA PRO A 65 -8.69 -0.64 3.62
C PRO A 65 -8.40 -1.85 2.73
N ALA A 66 -9.42 -2.41 2.08
CA ALA A 66 -9.24 -3.53 1.16
C ALA A 66 -8.43 -3.14 -0.09
N LYS A 67 -8.64 -1.94 -0.64
CA LYS A 67 -7.85 -1.41 -1.76
C LYS A 67 -6.38 -1.20 -1.38
N ILE A 68 -6.11 -0.69 -0.17
CA ILE A 68 -4.75 -0.52 0.34
C ILE A 68 -4.09 -1.88 0.58
N ALA A 69 -4.80 -2.86 1.15
CA ALA A 69 -4.28 -4.21 1.34
C ALA A 69 -3.99 -4.92 0.01
N PHE A 70 -4.86 -4.75 -0.99
CA PHE A 70 -4.63 -5.25 -2.34
C PHE A 70 -3.38 -4.62 -2.96
N PHE A 71 -3.25 -3.29 -2.85
CA PHE A 71 -2.08 -2.57 -3.31
C PHE A 71 -0.80 -3.08 -2.64
N ASP A 72 -0.83 -3.26 -1.31
CA ASP A 72 0.31 -3.76 -0.54
C ASP A 72 0.71 -5.17 -0.98
N MET A 73 -0.27 -6.05 -1.18
CA MET A 73 -0.03 -7.40 -1.70
C MET A 73 0.69 -7.36 -3.05
N VAL A 74 0.26 -6.50 -3.98
CA VAL A 74 0.92 -6.34 -5.28
C VAL A 74 2.33 -5.78 -5.09
N ALA A 75 2.48 -4.64 -4.41
CA ALA A 75 3.78 -3.99 -4.18
C ALA A 75 4.80 -4.95 -3.54
N SER A 76 4.41 -5.62 -2.46
CA SER A 76 5.24 -6.61 -1.75
C SER A 76 5.61 -7.82 -2.62
N THR A 77 4.80 -8.16 -3.62
CA THR A 77 5.14 -9.23 -4.58
C THR A 77 6.23 -8.80 -5.55
N LEU A 78 6.21 -7.53 -5.98
CA LEU A 78 7.17 -6.97 -6.93
C LEU A 78 8.48 -6.55 -6.27
N GLU A 79 8.46 -6.20 -4.98
CA GLU A 79 9.59 -5.62 -4.25
C GLU A 79 10.89 -6.45 -4.34
N PRO A 80 10.90 -7.79 -4.12
CA PRO A 80 12.13 -8.58 -4.25
C PRO A 80 12.72 -8.56 -5.66
N PHE A 81 11.86 -8.55 -6.68
CA PHE A 81 12.29 -8.45 -8.08
C PHE A 81 12.94 -7.09 -8.34
N LEU A 82 12.31 -6.00 -7.88
CA LEU A 82 12.86 -4.65 -8.06
C LEU A 82 14.21 -4.50 -7.36
N ILE A 83 14.32 -4.91 -6.09
CA ILE A 83 15.59 -4.86 -5.34
C ILE A 83 16.70 -5.62 -6.09
N LYS A 84 16.40 -6.81 -6.62
CA LYS A 84 17.35 -7.62 -7.37
C LYS A 84 17.79 -6.92 -8.66
N PHE A 85 16.86 -6.43 -9.47
CA PHE A 85 17.14 -5.91 -10.81
C PHE A 85 17.48 -4.41 -10.87
N GLN A 86 17.33 -3.68 -9.76
CA GLN A 86 17.83 -2.32 -9.59
C GLN A 86 19.24 -2.29 -8.94
N SER A 87 19.88 -3.44 -8.76
CA SER A 87 21.27 -3.52 -8.30
C SER A 87 22.27 -3.33 -9.44
N ASP A 88 23.54 -3.09 -9.10
CA ASP A 88 24.63 -2.95 -10.08
C ASP A 88 25.07 -4.28 -10.71
N ALA A 89 24.46 -5.41 -10.32
CA ALA A 89 24.79 -6.70 -10.87
C ALA A 89 24.32 -6.83 -12.34
N PRO A 90 25.09 -7.49 -13.24
CA PRO A 90 24.74 -7.63 -14.65
C PRO A 90 23.66 -8.70 -14.87
N LEU A 91 22.47 -8.48 -14.31
CA LEU A 91 21.38 -9.45 -14.26
C LEU A 91 20.46 -9.39 -15.49
N ALA A 92 20.70 -8.46 -16.43
CA ALA A 92 19.88 -8.30 -17.63
C ALA A 92 19.54 -9.61 -18.37
N PRO A 93 20.47 -10.59 -18.52
CA PRO A 93 20.15 -11.87 -19.16
C PRO A 93 19.07 -12.69 -18.44
N PHE A 94 18.85 -12.48 -17.15
CA PHE A 94 17.89 -13.22 -16.33
C PHE A 94 16.53 -12.52 -16.18
N ILE A 95 16.35 -11.32 -16.77
CA ILE A 95 15.10 -10.53 -16.64
C ILE A 95 13.90 -11.36 -17.11
N TYR A 96 14.02 -12.02 -18.25
CA TYR A 96 12.89 -12.77 -18.84
C TYR A 96 12.39 -13.89 -17.92
N SER A 97 13.30 -14.72 -17.40
CA SER A 97 12.93 -15.85 -16.54
C SER A 97 12.34 -15.37 -15.22
N GLU A 98 12.94 -14.34 -14.61
CA GLU A 98 12.51 -13.82 -13.32
C GLU A 98 11.18 -13.05 -13.42
N LEU A 99 10.96 -12.29 -14.50
CA LEU A 99 9.67 -11.67 -14.78
C LEU A 99 8.57 -12.72 -14.97
N SER A 100 8.87 -13.81 -15.68
CA SER A 100 7.90 -14.88 -15.90
C SER A 100 7.47 -15.52 -14.57
N ILE A 101 8.42 -15.82 -13.68
CA ILE A 101 8.15 -16.34 -12.34
C ILE A 101 7.31 -15.33 -11.53
N LEU A 102 7.69 -14.05 -11.54
CA LEU A 102 6.97 -12.99 -10.85
C LEU A 102 5.50 -12.90 -11.31
N LEU A 103 5.27 -12.93 -12.63
CA LEU A 103 3.93 -12.87 -13.21
C LEU A 103 3.09 -14.10 -12.80
N VAL A 104 3.67 -15.30 -12.87
CA VAL A 104 2.98 -16.53 -12.44
C VAL A 104 2.60 -16.43 -10.95
N ASN A 105 3.53 -16.04 -10.09
CA ASN A 105 3.28 -15.88 -8.66
C ASN A 105 2.17 -14.86 -8.36
N LEU A 106 2.11 -13.76 -9.13
CA LEU A 106 1.06 -12.76 -8.97
C LEU A 106 -0.30 -13.31 -9.42
N LEU A 107 -0.35 -13.96 -10.59
CA LEU A 107 -1.59 -14.50 -11.16
C LEU A 107 -2.17 -15.64 -10.31
N GLN A 108 -1.32 -16.48 -9.72
CA GLN A 108 -1.74 -17.57 -8.83
C GLN A 108 -2.53 -17.08 -7.61
N LYS A 109 -2.33 -15.84 -7.17
CA LYS A 109 -3.11 -15.25 -6.06
C LYS A 109 -4.57 -14.98 -6.43
N PHE A 110 -4.91 -14.99 -7.71
CA PHE A 110 -6.24 -14.69 -8.24
C PHE A 110 -6.91 -15.88 -8.89
N ILE A 111 -6.13 -16.86 -9.35
CA ILE A 111 -6.66 -18.08 -9.95
C ILE A 111 -6.97 -19.07 -8.83
N ASN A 112 -8.25 -19.43 -8.71
CA ASN A 112 -8.70 -20.42 -7.75
C ASN A 112 -8.37 -21.82 -8.29
N GLU A 113 -7.65 -22.66 -7.55
CA GLU A 113 -7.33 -24.04 -7.96
C GLU A 113 -8.58 -24.96 -8.06
N GLY A 114 -9.75 -24.47 -7.67
CA GLY A 114 -11.02 -25.22 -7.60
C GLY A 114 -11.82 -25.38 -8.90
N TYR A 115 -11.32 -24.99 -10.08
CA TYR A 115 -12.03 -25.13 -11.37
C TYR A 115 -11.43 -26.20 -12.31
N SER A 116 -10.71 -27.18 -11.76
CA SER A 116 -10.12 -28.29 -12.54
C SER A 116 -10.44 -29.67 -11.98
N GLN A 117 -11.62 -29.85 -11.37
CA GLN A 117 -12.18 -31.16 -11.03
C GLN A 117 -13.59 -31.31 -11.58
#